data_AF-A0A1X0J282-F1
#
_entry.id   AF-A0A1X0J282-F1
#
_cell.length_a   1.000
_cell.length_b   1.000
_cell.length_c   1.000
_cell.angle_alpha   90.00
_cell.angle_beta   90.00
_cell.angle_gamma   90.00
#
_symmetry.space_group_name_H-M   'P 1'
#
loop_
_entity.id
_entity.type
_entity.pdbx_description
1 polymer ?
#
loop_
_entity_poly.entity_id
_entity_poly.type
_entity_poly.pdbx_seq_one_letter_code
_entity_poly.pdbx_strand_id
1 'polypeptide(L)'
;MSRRWWWVAAAAAVIVAVVAGTWIFLGRKHSGDSCIAVRNMIAVNRDHSAQIDTQTNAGVEPTQASYEQWANRLDELAREIDDPTLSPHAHRMADLAHQSVALNPAILAELSAPQPGVGPAATKYAELNQQFVAEQRDLAQACPA
;
A
#
# COMPACT_ATOMS: atom_id res chain seq x y z
N MET A 1 36.80 43.22 -7.46
CA MET A 1 35.37 42.81 -7.45
C MET A 1 34.56 43.87 -6.73
N SER A 2 33.52 44.42 -7.35
CA SER A 2 32.77 45.56 -6.80
C SER A 2 31.78 45.13 -5.72
N ARG A 3 31.49 46.02 -4.76
CA ARG A 3 30.58 45.79 -3.62
C ARG A 3 29.21 45.26 -4.05
N ARG A 4 28.76 45.61 -5.25
CA ARG A 4 27.51 45.15 -5.88
C ARG A 4 27.48 43.65 -6.18
N TRP A 5 28.62 43.06 -6.56
CA TRP A 5 28.70 41.63 -6.87
C TRP A 5 28.52 40.76 -5.62
N TRP A 6 29.03 41.22 -4.48
CA TRP A 6 28.82 40.56 -3.17
C TRP A 6 27.34 40.56 -2.74
N TRP A 7 26.61 41.65 -2.99
CA TRP A 7 25.17 41.70 -2.70
C TRP A 7 24.35 40.76 -3.58
N VAL A 8 24.69 40.65 -4.87
CA VAL A 8 24.02 39.71 -5.79
C VAL A 8 24.31 38.27 -5.40
N ALA A 9 25.56 37.94 -5.07
CA ALA A 9 25.93 36.59 -4.61
C ALA A 9 25.23 36.23 -3.28
N ALA A 10 25.16 37.17 -2.34
CA ALA A 10 24.45 36.97 -1.07
C ALA A 10 22.95 36.75 -1.27
N ALA A 11 22.30 37.55 -2.14
CA ALA A 11 20.88 37.40 -2.44
C ALA A 11 20.58 36.05 -3.12
N ALA A 12 21.41 35.62 -4.07
CA ALA A 12 21.28 34.32 -4.72
C ALA A 12 21.45 33.16 -3.72
N ALA A 13 22.44 33.25 -2.82
CA ALA A 13 22.65 32.24 -1.78
C ALA A 13 21.46 32.13 -0.81
N VAL A 14 20.84 33.25 -0.44
CA VAL A 14 19.65 33.28 0.42
C VAL A 14 18.46 32.60 -0.29
N ILE A 15 18.23 32.88 -1.57
CA ILE A 15 17.14 32.25 -2.33
C ILE A 15 17.32 30.73 -2.38
N VAL A 16 18.54 30.26 -2.69
CA VAL A 16 18.83 28.83 -2.73
C VAL A 16 18.62 28.18 -1.36
N ALA A 17 19.07 28.83 -0.29
CA ALA A 17 18.88 28.33 1.08
C ALA A 17 17.39 28.27 1.47
N VAL A 18 16.58 29.25 1.08
CA VAL A 18 15.14 29.26 1.33
C VAL A 18 14.45 28.14 0.54
N VAL A 19 14.76 27.97 -0.74
CA VAL A 19 14.18 26.90 -1.57
C VAL A 19 14.53 25.53 -1.01
N ALA A 20 15.81 25.30 -0.69
CA ALA A 20 16.27 24.04 -0.11
C ALA A 20 15.64 23.78 1.27
N GLY A 21 15.58 24.80 2.13
CA GLY A 21 14.95 24.70 3.45
C GLY A 21 13.47 24.36 3.36
N THR A 22 12.76 24.97 2.41
CA THR A 22 11.33 24.72 2.18
C THR A 22 11.11 23.30 1.66
N TRP A 23 11.95 22.82 0.74
CA TRP A 23 11.92 21.44 0.24
C TRP A 23 12.16 20.41 1.35
N ILE A 24 13.18 20.63 2.18
CA ILE A 24 13.52 19.72 3.30
C ILE A 24 12.39 19.68 4.33
N PHE A 25 11.81 20.84 4.65
CA PHE A 25 10.72 20.94 5.62
C PHE A 25 9.43 20.26 5.11
N LEU A 26 9.05 20.50 3.85
CA LEU A 26 7.87 19.88 3.23
C LEU A 26 8.04 18.37 3.06
N GLY A 27 9.23 17.90 2.67
CA GLY A 27 9.52 16.47 2.53
C GLY A 27 9.41 15.69 3.83
N ARG A 28 9.91 16.24 4.95
CA ARG A 28 9.75 15.60 6.28
C ARG A 28 8.30 15.51 6.72
N LYS A 29 7.49 16.53 6.43
CA LYS A 29 6.07 16.53 6.77
C LYS A 29 5.29 15.51 5.92
N HIS A 30 5.52 15.48 4.60
CA HIS A 30 4.89 14.50 3.70
C HIS A 30 5.21 13.05 4.09
N SER A 31 6.44 12.78 4.50
CA SER A 31 6.86 11.45 4.95
C SER A 31 6.12 11.01 6.23
N GLY A 32 5.89 11.93 7.18
CA GLY A 32 5.12 11.66 8.40
C GLY A 32 3.64 11.33 8.13
N ASP A 33 2.99 12.12 7.28
CA ASP A 33 1.58 11.92 6.90
C ASP A 33 1.42 10.63 6.07
N SER A 34 2.34 10.37 5.13
CA SER A 34 2.36 9.13 4.33
C SER A 34 2.55 7.88 5.20
N CYS A 35 3.39 7.93 6.23
CA CYS A 35 3.53 6.80 7.14
C CYS A 35 2.29 6.55 8.02
N ILE A 36 1.46 7.57 8.29
CA ILE A 36 0.15 7.35 8.92
C ILE A 36 -0.77 6.57 7.98
N ALA A 37 -0.84 6.98 6.70
CA ALA A 37 -1.63 6.28 5.70
C ALA A 37 -1.16 4.83 5.47
N VAL A 38 0.16 4.59 5.40
CA VAL A 38 0.74 3.24 5.34
C VAL A 38 0.31 2.38 6.53
N ARG A 39 0.41 2.89 7.76
CA ARG A 39 -0.02 2.16 8.96
C ARG A 39 -1.51 1.85 8.93
N ASN A 40 -2.35 2.77 8.46
CA ASN A 40 -3.78 2.55 8.28
C ASN A 40 -4.05 1.44 7.25
N MET A 41 -3.32 1.43 6.13
CA MET A 41 -3.44 0.41 5.09
C MET A 41 -3.09 -0.99 5.64
N ILE A 42 -2.01 -1.10 6.41
CA ILE A 42 -1.62 -2.35 7.09
C ILE A 42 -2.67 -2.77 8.12
N ALA A 43 -3.22 -1.81 8.88
CA ALA A 43 -4.26 -2.08 9.87
C ALA A 43 -5.54 -2.61 9.21
N VAL A 44 -6.00 -2.02 8.10
CA VAL A 44 -7.15 -2.51 7.32
C VAL A 44 -6.93 -3.93 6.85
N ASN A 45 -5.73 -4.26 6.35
CA ASN A 45 -5.42 -5.63 5.95
C ASN A 45 -5.53 -6.61 7.12
N ARG A 46 -4.92 -6.26 8.26
CA ARG A 46 -4.97 -7.08 9.49
C ARG A 46 -6.41 -7.27 9.98
N ASP A 47 -7.21 -6.21 10.01
CA ASP A 47 -8.59 -6.26 10.48
C ASP A 47 -9.47 -7.09 9.53
N HIS A 48 -9.25 -6.98 8.22
CA HIS A 48 -9.91 -7.85 7.25
C HIS A 48 -9.54 -9.33 7.45
N SER A 49 -8.25 -9.66 7.62
CA SER A 49 -7.85 -11.05 7.90
C SER A 49 -8.51 -11.60 9.17
N ALA A 50 -8.60 -10.80 10.23
CA ALA A 50 -9.29 -11.18 11.47
C ALA A 50 -10.80 -11.36 11.28
N GLN A 51 -11.42 -10.51 10.46
CA GLN A 51 -12.84 -10.64 10.10
C GLN A 51 -13.11 -11.94 9.32
N ILE A 52 -12.29 -12.24 8.30
CA ILE A 52 -12.42 -13.47 7.50
C ILE A 52 -12.24 -14.72 8.37
N ASP A 53 -11.24 -14.71 9.25
CA ASP A 53 -11.02 -15.80 10.20
C ASP A 53 -12.23 -15.99 11.12
N THR A 54 -12.76 -14.90 11.68
CA THR A 54 -13.97 -14.93 12.53
C THR A 54 -15.19 -15.50 11.79
N GLN A 55 -15.42 -15.06 10.55
CA GLN A 55 -16.52 -15.55 9.71
C GLN A 55 -16.37 -17.04 9.40
N THR A 56 -15.18 -17.45 8.98
CA THR A 56 -14.86 -18.85 8.65
C THR A 56 -15.04 -19.76 9.86
N ASN A 57 -14.57 -19.34 11.03
CA ASN A 57 -14.74 -20.08 12.29
C ASN A 57 -16.20 -20.17 12.74
N ALA A 58 -17.05 -19.22 12.33
CA ALA A 58 -18.49 -19.25 12.54
C ALA A 58 -19.26 -20.03 11.46
N GLY A 59 -18.57 -20.63 10.48
CA GLY A 59 -19.20 -21.31 9.34
C GLY A 59 -19.91 -20.36 8.36
N VAL A 60 -19.58 -19.06 8.41
CA VAL A 60 -20.10 -18.05 7.49
C VAL A 60 -19.10 -17.85 6.37
N GLU A 61 -19.53 -18.10 5.13
CA GLU A 61 -18.68 -17.88 3.96
C GLU A 61 -18.60 -16.37 3.63
N PRO A 62 -17.39 -15.78 3.56
CA PRO A 62 -17.24 -14.39 3.16
C PRO A 62 -17.75 -14.16 1.74
N THR A 63 -18.43 -13.04 1.54
CA THR A 63 -19.00 -12.70 0.22
C THR A 63 -17.94 -12.13 -0.71
N GLN A 64 -18.15 -12.28 -2.03
CA GLN A 64 -17.34 -11.58 -3.04
C GLN A 64 -17.29 -10.06 -2.79
N ALA A 65 -18.45 -9.46 -2.47
CA ALA A 65 -18.54 -8.03 -2.21
C ALA A 65 -17.69 -7.58 -0.99
N SER A 66 -17.56 -8.41 0.05
CA SER A 66 -16.69 -8.08 1.19
C SER A 66 -15.21 -8.08 0.82
N TYR A 67 -14.78 -8.96 -0.08
CA TYR A 67 -13.42 -8.94 -0.60
C TYR A 67 -13.17 -7.72 -1.50
N GLU A 68 -14.12 -7.38 -2.37
CA GLU A 68 -14.04 -6.18 -3.23
C GLU A 68 -13.98 -4.89 -2.40
N GLN A 69 -14.78 -4.79 -1.34
CA GLN A 69 -14.76 -3.65 -0.44
C GLN A 69 -13.39 -3.50 0.25
N TRP A 70 -12.79 -4.61 0.68
CA TRP A 70 -11.45 -4.61 1.25
C TRP A 70 -10.39 -4.13 0.25
N ALA A 71 -10.40 -4.67 -0.97
CA ALA A 71 -9.44 -4.28 -2.01
C ALA A 71 -9.59 -2.80 -2.39
N ASN A 72 -10.83 -2.32 -2.57
CA ASN A 72 -11.12 -0.91 -2.82
C ASN A 72 -10.59 0.00 -1.70
N ARG A 73 -10.74 -0.42 -0.43
CA ARG A 73 -10.24 0.35 0.71
C ARG A 73 -8.71 0.44 0.73
N LEU A 74 -8.02 -0.62 0.31
CA LEU A 74 -6.56 -0.59 0.15
C LEU A 74 -6.15 0.39 -0.96
N ASP A 75 -6.86 0.39 -2.09
CA ASP A 75 -6.61 1.34 -3.18
C ASP A 75 -6.88 2.79 -2.79
N GLU A 76 -7.96 3.07 -2.06
CA GLU A 76 -8.23 4.40 -1.49
C GLU A 76 -7.07 4.90 -0.64
N LEU A 77 -6.56 4.07 0.27
CA LEU A 77 -5.44 4.41 1.15
C LEU A 77 -4.12 4.54 0.38
N ALA A 78 -3.91 3.73 -0.65
CA ALA A 78 -2.72 3.84 -1.50
C ALA A 78 -2.63 5.21 -2.19
N ARG A 79 -3.76 5.78 -2.59
CA ARG A 79 -3.83 7.13 -3.20
C ARG A 79 -3.58 8.28 -2.22
N GLU A 80 -3.64 8.03 -0.90
CA GLU A 80 -3.31 9.02 0.14
C GLU A 80 -1.80 9.06 0.46
N ILE A 81 -1.02 8.15 -0.11
CA ILE A 81 0.43 8.04 0.12
C ILE A 81 1.17 8.77 -1.00
N ASP A 82 1.61 9.99 -0.71
CA ASP A 82 2.29 10.87 -1.67
C ASP A 82 3.82 10.78 -1.64
N ASP A 83 4.39 10.10 -0.63
CA ASP A 83 5.84 9.88 -0.56
C ASP A 83 6.32 9.01 -1.74
N PRO A 84 7.24 9.52 -2.59
CA PRO A 84 7.65 8.83 -3.82
C PRO A 84 8.39 7.51 -3.58
N THR A 85 8.85 7.26 -2.36
CA THR A 85 9.49 6.00 -1.97
C THR A 85 8.49 4.96 -1.46
N LEU A 86 7.31 5.40 -1.00
CA LEU A 86 6.27 4.54 -0.44
C LEU A 86 5.14 4.27 -1.42
N SER A 87 4.73 5.28 -2.19
CA SER A 87 3.56 5.22 -3.07
C SER A 87 3.62 4.07 -4.09
N PRO A 88 4.77 3.72 -4.71
CA PRO A 88 4.80 2.61 -5.65
C PRO A 88 4.52 1.26 -4.97
N HIS A 89 5.00 1.08 -3.73
CA HIS A 89 4.76 -0.14 -2.96
C HIS A 89 3.30 -0.23 -2.51
N ALA A 90 2.72 0.88 -2.07
CA ALA A 90 1.31 0.94 -1.68
C ALA A 90 0.36 0.63 -2.85
N HIS A 91 0.59 1.24 -4.02
CA HIS A 91 -0.22 0.94 -5.21
C HIS A 91 -0.09 -0.52 -5.64
N ARG A 92 1.13 -1.09 -5.64
CA ARG A 92 1.32 -2.51 -5.97
C ARG A 92 0.60 -3.42 -4.97
N MET A 93 0.64 -3.12 -3.67
CA MET A 93 -0.10 -3.87 -2.66
C MET A 93 -1.62 -3.82 -2.93
N ALA A 94 -2.18 -2.66 -3.28
CA ALA A 94 -3.59 -2.52 -3.63
C ALA A 94 -3.96 -3.29 -4.92
N ASP A 95 -3.14 -3.18 -5.97
CA ASP A 95 -3.35 -3.90 -7.24
C ASP A 95 -3.32 -5.43 -7.04
N LEU A 96 -2.41 -5.92 -6.20
CA LEU A 96 -2.31 -7.35 -5.87
C LEU A 96 -3.54 -7.83 -5.09
N ALA A 97 -4.11 -6.99 -4.22
CA ALA A 97 -5.39 -7.29 -3.57
C ALA A 97 -6.51 -7.45 -4.61
N HIS A 98 -6.66 -6.49 -5.53
CA HIS A 98 -7.67 -6.58 -6.60
C HIS A 98 -7.51 -7.82 -7.47
N GLN A 99 -6.28 -8.15 -7.88
CA GLN A 99 -6.01 -9.36 -8.65
C GLN A 99 -6.36 -10.64 -7.87
N SER A 100 -6.09 -10.66 -6.57
CA SER A 100 -6.43 -11.80 -5.70
C SER A 100 -7.94 -11.98 -5.60
N VAL A 101 -8.70 -10.88 -5.40
CA VAL A 101 -10.17 -10.90 -5.34
C VAL A 101 -10.79 -11.36 -6.67
N ALA A 102 -10.19 -11.01 -7.80
CA ALA A 102 -10.65 -11.44 -9.12
C ALA A 102 -10.53 -12.96 -9.35
N LEU A 103 -9.71 -13.67 -8.56
CA LEU A 103 -9.56 -15.12 -8.66
C LEU A 103 -10.64 -15.90 -7.89
N ASN A 104 -11.37 -15.26 -6.97
CA ASN A 104 -12.35 -15.93 -6.11
C ASN A 104 -13.33 -16.83 -6.86
N PRO A 105 -13.97 -16.42 -7.98
CA PRO A 105 -14.89 -17.29 -8.71
C PRO A 105 -14.21 -18.56 -9.25
N ALA A 106 -12.97 -18.45 -9.72
CA ALA A 106 -12.20 -19.58 -10.22
C ALA A 106 -11.77 -20.53 -9.09
N ILE A 107 -11.36 -19.99 -7.94
CA ILE A 107 -11.03 -20.77 -6.74
C ILE A 107 -12.25 -21.56 -6.26
N LEU A 108 -13.42 -20.91 -6.18
CA LEU A 108 -14.67 -21.60 -5.79
C LEU A 108 -15.05 -22.72 -6.76
N ALA A 109 -14.84 -22.51 -8.06
CA ALA A 109 -15.05 -23.55 -9.07
C ALA A 109 -14.09 -24.74 -8.90
N GLU A 110 -12.82 -24.48 -8.57
CA GLU A 110 -11.82 -25.51 -8.27
C GLU A 110 -12.18 -26.31 -7.02
N LEU A 111 -12.63 -25.64 -5.95
CA LEU A 111 -13.06 -26.28 -4.70
C LEU A 111 -14.32 -27.14 -4.87
N SER A 112 -15.17 -26.79 -5.84
CA SER A 112 -16.41 -27.53 -6.14
C SER A 112 -16.20 -28.73 -7.09
N ALA A 113 -14.97 -28.97 -7.56
CA ALA A 113 -14.68 -30.05 -8.49
C ALA A 113 -14.79 -31.44 -7.84
N PRO A 114 -15.18 -32.50 -8.58
CA PRO A 114 -15.35 -33.86 -8.04
C PRO A 114 -14.10 -34.47 -7.39
N GLN A 115 -12.91 -34.01 -7.79
CA GLN A 115 -11.63 -34.34 -7.16
C GLN A 115 -10.96 -33.03 -6.73
N PRO A 116 -11.20 -32.57 -5.49
CA PRO A 116 -10.59 -31.34 -4.99
C PRO A 116 -9.07 -31.52 -4.92
N GLY A 117 -8.35 -30.63 -5.58
CA GLY A 117 -6.90 -30.54 -5.57
C GLY A 117 -6.47 -29.08 -5.73
N VAL A 118 -5.18 -28.79 -5.54
CA VAL A 118 -4.67 -27.42 -5.78
C VAL A 118 -4.75 -27.14 -7.28
N GLY A 119 -5.71 -26.31 -7.68
CA GLY A 119 -5.88 -25.90 -9.06
C GLY A 119 -5.02 -24.70 -9.46
N PRO A 120 -5.03 -24.33 -10.75
CA PRO A 120 -4.30 -23.17 -11.25
C PRO A 120 -4.65 -21.84 -10.58
N ALA A 121 -5.92 -21.57 -10.28
CA ALA A 121 -6.36 -20.34 -9.62
C ALA A 121 -5.88 -20.29 -8.17
N ALA A 122 -5.97 -21.40 -7.42
CA ALA A 122 -5.39 -21.49 -6.08
C ALA A 122 -3.87 -21.27 -6.09
N THR A 123 -3.16 -21.80 -7.09
CA THR A 123 -1.71 -21.58 -7.26
C THR A 123 -1.42 -20.12 -7.57
N LYS A 124 -2.18 -19.50 -8.48
CA LYS A 124 -2.00 -18.09 -8.83
C LYS A 124 -2.28 -17.17 -7.65
N TYR A 125 -3.30 -17.48 -6.85
CA TYR A 125 -3.60 -16.76 -5.63
C TYR A 125 -2.44 -16.81 -4.64
N ALA A 126 -1.83 -17.99 -4.45
CA ALA A 126 -0.66 -18.12 -3.57
C ALA A 126 0.54 -17.27 -4.04
N GLU A 127 0.80 -17.20 -5.34
CA GLU A 127 1.84 -16.32 -5.91
C GLU A 127 1.55 -14.84 -5.65
N LEU A 128 0.31 -14.39 -5.88
CA LEU A 128 -0.10 -13.01 -5.64
C LEU A 128 0.00 -12.66 -4.16
N ASN A 129 -0.40 -13.57 -3.28
CA ASN A 129 -0.31 -13.38 -1.84
C ASN A 129 1.15 -13.26 -1.37
N GLN A 130 2.08 -14.02 -1.94
CA GLN A 130 3.51 -13.87 -1.63
C GLN A 130 4.03 -12.47 -2.00
N GLN A 131 3.64 -11.95 -3.16
CA GLN A 131 4.00 -10.60 -3.59
C GLN A 131 3.36 -9.55 -2.69
N PHE A 132 2.08 -9.72 -2.36
CA PHE A 132 1.35 -8.81 -1.48
C PHE A 132 2.00 -8.69 -0.10
N VAL A 133 2.38 -9.83 0.50
CA VAL A 133 3.06 -9.88 1.79
C VAL A 133 4.45 -9.24 1.71
N ALA A 134 5.14 -9.33 0.57
CA ALA A 134 6.42 -8.65 0.37
C ALA A 134 6.24 -7.12 0.35
N GLU A 135 5.31 -6.59 -0.44
CA GLU A 135 5.02 -5.14 -0.48
C GLU A 135 4.59 -4.61 0.89
N GLN A 136 3.72 -5.35 1.60
CA GLN A 136 3.31 -5.00 2.97
C GLN A 136 4.51 -4.93 3.92
N ARG A 137 5.45 -5.88 3.83
CA ARG A 137 6.64 -5.91 4.68
C ARG A 137 7.55 -4.71 4.40
N ASP A 138 7.78 -4.38 3.13
CA ASP A 138 8.64 -3.26 2.75
C ASP A 138 8.03 -1.94 3.25
N LEU A 139 6.72 -1.76 3.11
CA LEU A 139 5.98 -0.63 3.69
C LEU A 139 6.09 -0.57 5.22
N ALA A 140 5.93 -1.70 5.91
CA ALA A 140 6.03 -1.77 7.37
C ALA A 140 7.44 -1.46 7.88
N GLN A 141 8.48 -1.87 7.15
CA GLN A 141 9.87 -1.55 7.48
C GLN A 141 10.18 -0.07 7.28
N ALA A 142 9.64 0.54 6.22
CA ALA A 142 9.82 1.96 5.94
C ALA A 142 9.04 2.86 6.92
N CYS A 143 7.88 2.39 7.41
CA CYS A 143 7.01 3.11 8.33
C CYS A 143 6.74 2.30 9.61
N PRO A 144 7.73 2.21 10.52
CA PRO A 144 7.55 1.50 11.78
C PRO A 144 6.47 2.12 12.67
N ALA A 145 5.94 1.31 13.58
CA ALA A 145 4.95 1.69 14.58
C ALA A 145 5.51 2.66 15.62
#